data_AF-A0AAN5DBX8-F1
#
_entry.id   AF-A0AAN5DBX8-F1
#
_cell.length_a   1.000
_cell.length_b   1.000
_cell.length_c   1.000
_cell.angle_alpha   90.00
_cell.angle_beta   90.00
_cell.angle_gamma   90.00
#
_symmetry.space_group_name_H-M   'P 1'
#
loop_
_entity.id
_entity.type
_entity.pdbx_description
1 polymer ?
#
loop_
_entity_poly.entity_id
_entity_poly.type
_entity_poly.pdbx_seq_one_letter_code
_entity_poly.pdbx_strand_id
1 'polypeptide(L)'
;MASHPMYHEYRVHQLVQETLDSVMEDASSSIESDDGESMKEELKSEDTDRGESDIEADETHLARAHWILLHKMNKQGTVVHATFDHLMNEYKHTRPIWQFGRNIDEKVKGWSKELHEDFYFRHHCASVQAAITMIMENKDDVISLTRVLNEVGAHHFFYDAYEPHLELFEDAMIEGMKKVLKGVEELDEATEKSWRALLQLTRKHLVEGISIQRNAYLKQAITPQEHTEIIQEWSRVEELGMEEAGTRLCETAFKTYSSLLSQFDLALPLPIIPTTNSHVFKQFSKMTMKV
;
A
#
# COMPACT_ATOMS: atom_id res chain seq x y z
N MET A 1 14.42 -12.30 -27.28
CA MET A 1 15.11 -11.33 -26.40
C MET A 1 14.15 -11.09 -25.24
N ALA A 2 14.47 -11.63 -24.05
CA ALA A 2 13.57 -11.57 -22.90
C ALA A 2 13.62 -10.16 -22.28
N SER A 3 12.46 -9.49 -22.18
CA SER A 3 12.30 -8.23 -21.47
C SER A 3 12.52 -8.46 -19.96
N HIS A 4 13.28 -7.55 -19.34
CA HIS A 4 13.71 -7.66 -17.94
C HIS A 4 12.51 -7.43 -16.99
N PRO A 5 12.32 -8.24 -15.92
CA PRO A 5 11.21 -8.08 -14.95
C PRO A 5 11.12 -6.67 -14.34
N MET A 6 12.25 -5.97 -14.24
CA MET A 6 12.35 -4.59 -13.76
C MET A 6 11.56 -3.56 -14.60
N TYR A 7 11.38 -3.81 -15.91
CA TYR A 7 10.56 -2.94 -16.76
C TYR A 7 9.07 -3.19 -16.58
N HIS A 8 8.68 -4.35 -16.04
CA HIS A 8 7.28 -4.72 -15.90
C HIS A 8 6.59 -3.85 -14.83
N GLU A 9 7.20 -3.65 -13.67
CA GLU A 9 6.54 -3.03 -12.52
C GLU A 9 6.49 -1.49 -12.58
N TYR A 10 7.54 -0.83 -13.09
CA TYR A 10 7.54 0.62 -13.34
C TYR A 10 6.41 1.01 -14.32
N ARG A 11 6.15 0.14 -15.28
CA ARG A 11 5.11 0.32 -16.29
C ARG A 11 3.70 0.11 -15.74
N VAL A 12 3.51 -0.72 -14.71
CA VAL A 12 2.22 -0.87 -14.00
C VAL A 12 1.85 0.42 -13.26
N HIS A 13 2.82 1.12 -12.67
CA HIS A 13 2.54 2.40 -12.01
C HIS A 13 2.16 3.49 -13.02
N GLN A 14 2.93 3.60 -14.11
CA GLN A 14 2.62 4.51 -15.21
C GLN A 14 1.25 4.20 -15.84
N LEU A 15 0.89 2.92 -15.93
CA LEU A 15 -0.44 2.40 -16.28
C LEU A 15 -1.55 3.11 -15.50
N VAL A 16 -1.47 3.01 -14.18
CA VAL A 16 -2.56 3.38 -13.30
C VAL A 16 -2.75 4.89 -13.35
N GLN A 17 -1.63 5.62 -13.37
CA GLN A 17 -1.66 7.07 -13.47
C GLN A 17 -2.21 7.56 -14.81
N GLU A 18 -1.72 7.05 -15.95
CA GLU A 18 -2.20 7.44 -17.27
C GLU A 18 -3.67 7.02 -17.50
N THR A 19 -4.12 5.91 -16.88
CA THR A 19 -5.54 5.52 -16.88
C THR A 19 -6.41 6.57 -16.20
N LEU A 20 -5.99 7.00 -15.01
CA LEU A 20 -6.74 7.97 -14.23
C LEU A 20 -6.78 9.32 -14.96
N ASP A 21 -5.65 9.77 -15.47
CA ASP A 21 -5.54 11.06 -16.18
C ASP A 21 -6.39 11.08 -17.46
N SER A 22 -6.36 10.00 -18.26
CA SER A 22 -7.15 9.92 -19.51
C SER A 22 -8.66 9.81 -19.26
N VAL A 23 -9.08 9.09 -18.21
CA VAL A 23 -10.49 8.99 -17.83
C VAL A 23 -11.02 10.35 -17.37
N MET A 24 -10.20 11.11 -16.65
CA MET A 24 -10.54 12.47 -16.21
C MET A 24 -10.63 13.45 -17.38
N GLU A 25 -9.74 13.36 -18.36
CA GLU A 25 -9.70 14.27 -19.53
C GLU A 25 -10.88 14.03 -20.50
N ASP A 26 -11.25 12.76 -20.74
CA ASP A 26 -12.40 12.43 -21.60
C ASP A 26 -13.73 12.84 -20.94
N ALA A 27 -13.85 12.68 -19.62
CA ALA A 27 -15.06 13.03 -18.87
C ALA A 27 -15.31 14.54 -18.79
N SER A 28 -14.25 15.36 -18.77
CA SER A 28 -14.33 16.82 -18.59
C SER A 28 -14.64 17.60 -19.87
N SER A 29 -14.49 16.98 -21.05
CA SER A 29 -14.68 17.66 -22.35
C SER A 29 -16.14 17.85 -22.79
N SER A 30 -17.13 17.30 -22.07
CA SER A 30 -18.48 17.10 -22.61
C SER A 30 -19.59 18.00 -22.05
N ILE A 31 -19.36 18.81 -21.01
CA ILE A 31 -20.50 19.39 -20.27
C ILE A 31 -20.23 20.82 -19.77
N GLU A 32 -20.55 21.82 -20.61
CA GLU A 32 -20.78 23.20 -20.18
C GLU A 32 -22.29 23.40 -19.91
N SER A 33 -22.68 23.67 -18.66
CA SER A 33 -23.67 24.70 -18.25
C SER A 33 -24.19 24.53 -16.81
N ASP A 34 -24.14 25.67 -16.10
CA ASP A 34 -25.05 26.27 -15.09
C ASP A 34 -25.53 25.54 -13.81
N ASP A 35 -25.24 26.18 -12.67
CA ASP A 35 -25.96 26.38 -11.39
C ASP A 35 -26.82 25.23 -10.78
N GLY A 36 -26.81 24.90 -9.48
CA GLY A 36 -26.29 25.53 -8.26
C GLY A 36 -26.83 24.81 -6.99
N GLU A 37 -26.13 25.02 -5.86
CA GLU A 37 -26.49 24.89 -4.42
C GLU A 37 -26.94 23.57 -3.69
N SER A 38 -26.02 23.09 -2.84
CA SER A 38 -26.09 22.89 -1.35
C SER A 38 -26.96 21.79 -0.69
N MET A 39 -26.34 20.89 0.11
CA MET A 39 -26.51 20.79 1.59
C MET A 39 -25.63 19.68 2.27
N LYS A 40 -25.37 19.87 3.57
CA LYS A 40 -24.51 19.08 4.49
C LYS A 40 -25.25 18.03 5.33
N GLU A 41 -24.45 17.12 5.92
CA GLU A 41 -24.50 16.39 7.23
C GLU A 41 -24.46 14.86 7.03
N GLU A 42 -23.96 13.98 7.91
CA GLU A 42 -23.05 13.93 9.08
C GLU A 42 -22.69 12.42 9.23
N LEU A 43 -21.48 12.07 9.67
CA LEU A 43 -21.06 10.67 9.91
C LEU A 43 -21.00 10.35 11.41
N LYS A 44 -21.66 9.25 11.81
CA LYS A 44 -21.46 8.56 13.10
C LYS A 44 -20.73 7.24 12.87
N SER A 45 -19.65 7.04 13.62
CA SER A 45 -18.89 5.79 13.72
C SER A 45 -19.50 4.87 14.77
N GLU A 46 -19.71 3.60 14.44
CA GLU A 46 -20.02 2.54 15.41
C GLU A 46 -18.80 1.66 15.65
N ASP A 47 -18.51 1.52 16.94
CA ASP A 47 -17.41 0.80 17.58
C ASP A 47 -17.89 -0.64 17.87
N THR A 48 -17.39 -1.64 17.15
CA THR A 48 -17.55 -3.05 17.53
C THR A 48 -16.39 -3.89 17.01
N ASP A 49 -15.29 -4.00 17.78
CA ASP A 49 -14.33 -5.10 17.59
C ASP A 49 -13.58 -5.45 18.89
N ARG A 50 -14.21 -6.23 19.76
CA ARG A 50 -13.65 -6.69 21.04
C ARG A 50 -13.41 -8.22 21.08
N GLY A 51 -13.57 -8.90 19.94
CA GLY A 51 -13.56 -10.37 19.86
C GLY A 51 -12.34 -10.99 19.17
N GLU A 52 -11.68 -10.28 18.26
CA GLU A 52 -10.53 -10.82 17.49
C GLU A 52 -9.19 -10.74 18.25
N SER A 53 -9.05 -9.82 19.21
CA SER A 53 -7.75 -9.50 19.84
C SER A 53 -7.14 -10.63 20.67
N ASP A 54 -7.96 -11.49 21.28
CA ASP A 54 -7.48 -12.53 22.22
C ASP A 54 -6.91 -13.77 21.50
N ILE A 55 -7.25 -13.97 20.22
CA ILE A 55 -6.71 -15.09 19.41
C ILE A 55 -5.39 -14.67 18.72
N GLU A 56 -5.26 -13.41 18.29
CA GLU A 56 -4.03 -12.88 17.66
C GLU A 56 -2.84 -12.80 18.64
N ALA A 57 -3.09 -12.64 19.94
CA ALA A 57 -2.04 -12.49 20.96
C ALA A 57 -1.17 -13.75 21.16
N ASP A 58 -1.70 -14.94 20.85
CA ASP A 58 -0.98 -16.21 20.96
C ASP A 58 -0.16 -16.51 19.69
N GLU A 59 -0.57 -16.04 18.51
CA GLU A 59 0.10 -16.40 17.25
C GLU A 59 1.46 -15.69 17.03
N THR A 60 1.73 -14.61 17.77
CA THR A 60 2.93 -13.75 17.59
C THR A 60 4.06 -14.01 18.59
N HIS A 61 3.90 -14.96 19.52
CA HIS A 61 4.88 -15.17 20.60
C HIS A 61 6.24 -15.68 20.11
N LEU A 62 6.26 -16.53 19.08
CA LEU A 62 7.52 -17.04 18.49
C LEU A 62 8.28 -15.92 17.79
N ALA A 63 7.59 -15.00 17.10
CA ALA A 63 8.23 -13.83 16.49
C ALA A 63 8.94 -12.96 17.55
N ARG A 64 8.29 -12.71 18.70
CA ARG A 64 8.91 -12.01 19.83
C ARG A 64 10.11 -12.76 20.41
N ALA A 65 9.98 -14.05 20.65
CA ALA A 65 11.09 -14.88 21.14
C ALA A 65 12.27 -14.87 20.17
N HIS A 66 12.00 -15.00 18.87
CA HIS A 66 12.99 -14.96 17.81
C HIS A 66 13.66 -13.58 17.70
N TRP A 67 12.92 -12.49 17.84
CA TRP A 67 13.50 -11.14 17.84
C TRP A 67 14.48 -10.92 19.00
N ILE A 68 14.16 -11.45 20.18
CA ILE A 68 15.08 -11.45 21.34
C ILE A 68 16.32 -12.32 21.07
N LEU A 69 16.15 -13.45 20.37
CA LEU A 69 17.28 -14.28 19.97
C LEU A 69 18.19 -13.57 18.97
N LEU A 70 17.63 -12.93 17.95
CA LEU A 70 18.37 -12.09 17.01
C LEU A 70 19.15 -10.97 17.72
N HIS A 71 18.60 -10.41 18.80
CA HIS A 71 19.33 -9.45 19.64
C HIS A 71 20.58 -10.09 20.26
N LYS A 72 20.43 -11.26 20.90
CA LYS A 72 21.54 -12.01 21.52
C LYS A 72 22.62 -12.41 20.52
N MET A 73 22.23 -12.67 19.27
CA MET A 73 23.15 -12.97 18.16
C MET A 73 23.75 -11.72 17.51
N ASN A 74 23.36 -10.51 17.93
CA ASN A 74 23.71 -9.24 17.29
C ASN A 74 23.35 -9.21 15.79
N LYS A 75 22.18 -9.75 15.44
CA LYS A 75 21.70 -9.89 14.05
C LYS A 75 20.49 -9.01 13.70
N GLN A 76 19.83 -8.36 14.66
CA GLN A 76 18.65 -7.52 14.41
C GLN A 76 18.90 -6.47 13.32
N GLY A 77 19.94 -5.65 13.46
CA GLY A 77 20.30 -4.64 12.47
C GLY A 77 20.65 -5.25 11.11
N THR A 78 21.38 -6.37 11.10
CA THR A 78 21.74 -7.09 9.87
C THR A 78 20.51 -7.60 9.11
N VAL A 79 19.50 -8.10 9.83
CA VAL A 79 18.23 -8.52 9.23
C VAL A 79 17.53 -7.32 8.60
N VAL A 80 17.37 -6.21 9.34
CA VAL A 80 16.71 -5.01 8.82
C VAL A 80 17.45 -4.44 7.59
N HIS A 81 18.78 -4.42 7.62
CA HIS A 81 19.58 -4.05 6.44
C HIS A 81 19.29 -4.98 5.25
N ALA A 82 19.30 -6.31 5.48
CA ALA A 82 19.04 -7.29 4.44
C ALA A 82 17.62 -7.17 3.85
N THR A 83 16.65 -6.74 4.64
CA THR A 83 15.28 -6.42 4.19
C THR A 83 15.27 -5.28 3.19
N PHE A 84 15.89 -4.15 3.52
CA PHE A 84 15.95 -3.02 2.59
C PHE A 84 16.85 -3.30 1.39
N ASP A 85 17.92 -4.08 1.55
CA ASP A 85 18.71 -4.55 0.41
C ASP A 85 17.82 -5.36 -0.55
N HIS A 86 17.00 -6.27 -0.03
CA HIS A 86 16.09 -7.05 -0.84
C HIS A 86 15.08 -6.15 -1.57
N LEU A 87 14.47 -5.19 -0.86
CA LEU A 87 13.58 -4.19 -1.47
C LEU A 87 14.26 -3.41 -2.60
N MET A 88 15.47 -2.91 -2.36
CA MET A 88 16.19 -2.07 -3.33
C MET A 88 16.68 -2.88 -4.54
N ASN A 89 16.87 -4.19 -4.42
CA ASN A 89 17.34 -5.06 -5.50
C ASN A 89 16.20 -5.67 -6.32
N GLU A 90 15.22 -6.26 -5.66
CA GLU A 90 14.15 -7.01 -6.31
C GLU A 90 12.98 -6.10 -6.71
N TYR A 91 12.60 -5.15 -5.84
CA TYR A 91 11.45 -4.27 -6.04
C TYR A 91 11.87 -2.86 -6.42
N LYS A 92 12.63 -2.74 -7.51
CA LYS A 92 13.28 -1.49 -7.94
C LYS A 92 12.31 -0.34 -8.19
N HIS A 93 11.06 -0.65 -8.52
CA HIS A 93 9.99 0.32 -8.70
C HIS A 93 9.66 1.08 -7.39
N THR A 94 10.00 0.54 -6.23
CA THR A 94 9.79 1.19 -4.92
C THR A 94 10.88 2.21 -4.57
N ARG A 95 12.02 2.21 -5.26
CA ARG A 95 13.16 3.12 -4.98
C ARG A 95 12.78 4.60 -4.88
N PRO A 96 11.88 5.17 -5.71
CA PRO A 96 11.51 6.58 -5.64
C PRO A 96 10.87 7.02 -4.31
N ILE A 97 10.26 6.09 -3.58
CA ILE A 97 9.62 6.34 -2.28
C ILE A 97 10.68 6.63 -1.22
N TRP A 98 11.85 5.99 -1.34
CA TRP A 98 12.92 6.09 -0.37
C TRP A 98 13.90 7.20 -0.76
N GLN A 99 14.19 8.11 0.17
CA GLN A 99 15.18 9.16 -0.08
C GLN A 99 16.54 8.59 -0.50
N PHE A 100 16.99 7.50 0.14
CA PHE A 100 18.23 6.79 -0.21
C PHE A 100 18.09 5.95 -1.49
N GLY A 101 16.88 5.51 -1.85
CA GLY A 101 16.62 4.69 -3.05
C GLY A 101 16.69 5.49 -4.35
N ARG A 102 16.27 6.76 -4.31
CA ARG A 102 16.29 7.69 -5.46
C ARG A 102 17.67 7.89 -6.07
N ASN A 103 18.73 7.74 -5.28
CA ASN A 103 20.11 8.02 -5.68
C ASN A 103 20.87 6.79 -6.19
N ILE A 104 20.22 5.62 -6.26
CA ILE A 104 20.87 4.39 -6.71
C ILE A 104 21.13 4.45 -8.22
N ASP A 105 22.41 4.48 -8.61
CA ASP A 105 22.85 4.28 -9.99
C ASP A 105 23.47 2.90 -10.18
N GLU A 106 22.75 2.01 -10.88
CA GLU A 106 23.19 0.64 -11.14
C GLU A 106 24.45 0.55 -12.02
N LYS A 107 24.81 1.64 -12.72
CA LYS A 107 26.04 1.71 -13.50
C LYS A 107 27.27 1.87 -12.62
N VAL A 108 27.11 2.35 -11.38
CA VAL A 108 28.18 2.47 -10.40
C VAL A 108 28.46 1.09 -9.80
N LYS A 109 29.67 0.58 -10.04
CA LYS A 109 30.12 -0.67 -9.41
C LYS A 109 30.16 -0.49 -7.90
N GLY A 110 29.41 -1.31 -7.19
CA GLY A 110 29.39 -1.28 -5.73
C GLY A 110 28.39 -0.29 -5.12
N TRP A 111 27.39 0.18 -5.87
CA TRP A 111 26.31 1.04 -5.36
C TRP A 111 25.66 0.49 -4.07
N SER A 112 25.55 -0.83 -3.92
CA SER A 112 25.02 -1.46 -2.70
C SER A 112 25.89 -1.17 -1.47
N LYS A 113 27.22 -1.05 -1.64
CA LYS A 113 28.10 -0.63 -0.56
C LYS A 113 27.89 0.84 -0.20
N GLU A 114 27.75 1.71 -1.20
CA GLU A 114 27.47 3.14 -1.00
C GLU A 114 26.13 3.34 -0.27
N LEU A 115 25.11 2.53 -0.58
CA LEU A 115 23.83 2.52 0.12
C LEU A 115 24.01 2.27 1.63
N HIS A 116 24.86 1.33 2.03
CA HIS A 116 25.11 1.07 3.46
C HIS A 116 25.90 2.19 4.15
N GLU A 117 26.61 3.03 3.40
CA GLU A 117 27.33 4.19 3.92
C GLU A 117 26.40 5.42 4.01
N ASP A 118 25.30 5.45 3.23
CA ASP A 118 24.29 6.50 3.24
C ASP A 118 23.68 6.74 4.63
N PHE A 119 23.57 8.03 5.00
CA PHE A 119 23.07 8.44 6.31
C PHE A 119 21.58 8.12 6.48
N TYR A 120 20.76 8.40 5.46
CA TYR A 120 19.32 8.20 5.51
C TYR A 120 18.97 6.72 5.55
N PHE A 121 19.69 5.88 4.80
CA PHE A 121 19.55 4.43 4.87
C PHE A 121 19.80 3.90 6.28
N ARG A 122 20.98 4.20 6.86
CA ARG A 122 21.35 3.72 8.20
C ARG A 122 20.39 4.24 9.27
N HIS A 123 19.96 5.49 9.17
CA HIS A 123 19.01 6.07 10.10
C HIS A 123 17.65 5.39 10.00
N HIS A 124 17.14 5.15 8.79
CA HIS A 124 15.87 4.48 8.58
C HIS A 124 15.89 3.03 9.09
N CYS A 125 16.95 2.26 8.79
CA CYS A 125 17.11 0.91 9.34
C CYS A 125 17.12 0.89 10.87
N ALA A 126 17.82 1.84 11.51
CA ALA A 126 17.82 1.95 12.97
C ALA A 126 16.42 2.27 13.52
N SER A 127 15.69 3.18 12.88
CA SER A 127 14.31 3.53 13.25
C SER A 127 13.35 2.33 13.12
N VAL A 128 13.47 1.54 12.05
CA VAL A 128 12.67 0.33 11.85
C VAL A 128 13.01 -0.74 12.90
N GLN A 129 14.30 -0.95 13.20
CA GLN A 129 14.71 -1.88 14.25
C GLN A 129 14.13 -1.48 15.63
N ALA A 130 14.17 -0.18 15.95
CA ALA A 130 13.59 0.34 17.19
C ALA A 130 12.06 0.17 17.21
N ALA A 131 11.39 0.46 16.09
CA ALA A 131 9.94 0.29 15.96
C ALA A 131 9.51 -1.17 16.17
N ILE A 132 10.20 -2.13 15.55
CA ILE A 132 9.92 -3.57 15.76
C ILE A 132 10.11 -3.93 17.24
N THR A 133 11.15 -3.41 17.89
CA THR A 133 11.40 -3.65 19.31
C THR A 133 10.26 -3.10 20.18
N MET A 134 9.82 -1.86 19.91
CA MET A 134 8.67 -1.26 20.59
C MET A 134 7.39 -2.07 20.40
N ILE A 135 7.11 -2.55 19.19
CA ILE A 135 5.95 -3.40 18.90
C ILE A 135 6.01 -4.68 19.76
N MET A 136 7.15 -5.35 19.78
CA MET A 136 7.34 -6.59 20.53
C MET A 136 7.20 -6.41 22.05
N GLU A 137 7.70 -5.30 22.58
CA GLU A 137 7.63 -4.98 24.01
C GLU A 137 6.21 -4.61 24.47
N ASN A 138 5.40 -4.02 23.58
CA ASN A 138 4.06 -3.54 23.89
C ASN A 138 2.95 -4.43 23.31
N LYS A 139 3.27 -5.62 22.77
CA LYS A 139 2.29 -6.51 22.14
C LYS A 139 1.10 -6.88 23.04
N ASP A 140 1.31 -6.84 24.36
CA ASP A 140 0.31 -7.23 25.36
C ASP A 140 -0.62 -6.03 25.72
N ASP A 141 -0.27 -4.81 25.32
CA ASP A 141 -1.11 -3.60 25.41
C ASP A 141 -1.64 -3.22 24.02
N VAL A 142 -2.57 -4.04 23.53
CA VAL A 142 -3.15 -3.93 22.18
C VAL A 142 -3.69 -2.52 21.91
N ILE A 143 -4.41 -1.92 22.87
CA ILE A 143 -5.06 -0.61 22.69
C ILE A 143 -4.00 0.48 22.46
N SER A 144 -2.97 0.53 23.30
CA SER A 144 -1.91 1.53 23.14
C SER A 144 -1.09 1.28 21.89
N LEU A 145 -0.79 0.01 21.59
CA LEU A 145 -0.03 -0.37 20.40
C LEU A 145 -0.77 0.02 19.11
N THR A 146 -2.06 -0.27 19.00
CA THR A 146 -2.91 0.15 17.86
C THR A 146 -2.87 1.66 17.67
N ARG A 147 -3.01 2.45 18.74
CA ARG A 147 -2.93 3.92 18.65
C ARG A 147 -1.60 4.40 18.11
N VAL A 148 -0.50 3.83 18.61
CA VAL A 148 0.86 4.18 18.15
C VAL A 148 1.05 3.78 16.69
N LEU A 149 0.60 2.60 16.29
CA LEU A 149 0.70 2.14 14.91
C LEU A 149 -0.15 3.01 13.97
N ASN A 150 -1.36 3.40 14.36
CA ASN A 150 -2.18 4.30 13.56
C ASN A 150 -1.49 5.67 13.38
N GLU A 151 -0.83 6.20 14.43
CA GLU A 151 -0.05 7.44 14.34
C GLU A 151 1.17 7.30 13.43
N VAL A 152 1.88 6.17 13.51
CA VAL A 152 2.98 5.88 12.57
C VAL A 152 2.44 5.79 11.15
N GLY A 153 1.30 5.14 10.93
CA GLY A 153 0.61 5.06 9.64
C GLY A 153 0.22 6.43 9.10
N ALA A 154 -0.33 7.31 9.94
CA ALA A 154 -0.67 8.68 9.56
C ALA A 154 0.55 9.47 9.07
N HIS A 155 1.73 9.26 9.67
CA HIS A 155 2.97 9.85 9.14
C HIS A 155 3.39 9.25 7.80
N HIS A 156 3.17 7.95 7.60
CA HIS A 156 3.49 7.27 6.33
C HIS A 156 2.67 7.78 5.14
N PHE A 157 1.47 8.34 5.37
CA PHE A 157 0.71 9.06 4.35
C PHE A 157 1.53 10.20 3.71
N PHE A 158 2.30 10.96 4.51
CA PHE A 158 3.12 12.08 4.00
C PHE A 158 4.40 11.64 3.28
N TYR A 159 4.68 10.34 3.27
CA TYR A 159 5.80 9.74 2.53
C TYR A 159 5.33 9.06 1.24
N ASP A 160 4.08 9.27 0.83
CA ASP A 160 3.44 8.59 -0.30
C ASP A 160 3.52 7.06 -0.19
N ALA A 161 3.46 6.55 1.06
CA ALA A 161 3.38 5.14 1.32
C ALA A 161 1.92 4.66 1.30
N TYR A 162 1.69 3.51 0.70
CA TYR A 162 0.38 2.88 0.58
C TYR A 162 0.49 1.40 0.91
N GLU A 163 -0.66 0.75 1.05
CA GLU A 163 -0.77 -0.65 1.48
C GLU A 163 0.14 -1.63 0.72
N PRO A 164 0.26 -1.58 -0.63
CA PRO A 164 1.14 -2.50 -1.35
C PRO A 164 2.62 -2.36 -0.96
N HIS A 165 3.08 -1.16 -0.58
CA HIS A 165 4.46 -0.96 -0.13
C HIS A 165 4.73 -1.66 1.20
N LEU A 166 3.72 -1.71 2.08
CA LEU A 166 3.81 -2.40 3.36
C LEU A 166 3.79 -3.92 3.15
N GLU A 167 2.99 -4.44 2.22
CA GLU A 167 3.01 -5.87 1.84
C GLU A 167 4.39 -6.32 1.34
N LEU A 168 5.00 -5.53 0.44
CA LEU A 168 6.36 -5.80 -0.03
C LEU A 168 7.39 -5.80 1.10
N PHE A 169 7.21 -4.92 2.09
CA PHE A 169 8.07 -4.90 3.27
C PHE A 169 7.92 -6.19 4.10
N GLU A 170 6.71 -6.75 4.26
CA GLU A 170 6.50 -8.01 4.98
C GLU A 170 7.31 -9.14 4.34
N ASP A 171 7.19 -9.32 3.03
CA ASP A 171 7.91 -10.37 2.30
C ASP A 171 9.42 -10.15 2.32
N ALA A 172 9.87 -8.92 2.11
CA ALA A 172 11.28 -8.58 2.19
C ALA A 172 11.87 -8.81 3.60
N MET A 173 11.06 -8.66 4.65
CA MET A 173 11.49 -8.93 6.03
C MET A 173 11.75 -10.43 6.23
N ILE A 174 10.86 -11.28 5.72
CA ILE A 174 11.05 -12.74 5.75
C ILE A 174 12.28 -13.16 4.95
N GLU A 175 12.45 -12.63 3.73
CA GLU A 175 13.62 -12.95 2.90
C GLU A 175 14.93 -12.44 3.51
N GLY A 176 14.90 -11.26 4.13
CA GLY A 176 16.02 -10.72 4.91
C GLY A 176 16.44 -11.67 6.04
N MET A 177 15.48 -12.19 6.81
CA MET A 177 15.75 -13.18 7.86
C MET A 177 16.35 -14.47 7.28
N LYS A 178 15.73 -15.07 6.26
CA LYS A 178 16.24 -16.29 5.60
C LYS A 178 17.67 -16.13 5.12
N LYS A 179 17.99 -14.99 4.50
CA LYS A 179 19.34 -14.69 4.00
C LYS A 179 20.37 -14.57 5.12
N VAL A 180 20.05 -13.89 6.22
CA VAL A 180 20.98 -13.63 7.34
C VAL A 180 21.20 -14.86 8.22
N LEU A 181 20.23 -15.76 8.25
CA LEU A 181 20.21 -16.95 9.10
C LEU A 181 20.66 -18.24 8.42
N LYS A 182 20.76 -18.23 7.09
CA LYS A 182 21.21 -19.37 6.28
C LYS A 182 22.49 -20.00 6.83
N GLY A 183 22.44 -21.31 7.09
CA GLY A 183 23.58 -22.08 7.59
C GLY A 183 23.96 -21.80 9.05
N VAL A 184 23.13 -21.10 9.82
CA VAL A 184 23.34 -20.85 11.26
C VAL A 184 22.15 -21.35 12.07
N GLU A 185 21.01 -20.69 11.93
CA GLU A 185 19.77 -20.99 12.65
C GLU A 185 18.62 -20.64 11.71
N GLU A 186 18.38 -21.52 10.74
CA GLU A 186 17.42 -21.25 9.67
C GLU A 186 16.02 -20.99 10.23
N LEU A 187 15.31 -20.06 9.60
CA LEU A 187 13.96 -19.70 9.98
C LEU A 187 13.03 -20.89 9.75
N ASP A 188 12.59 -21.54 10.83
CA ASP A 188 11.64 -22.64 10.74
C ASP A 188 10.22 -22.15 10.38
N GLU A 189 9.38 -23.06 9.92
CA GLU A 189 8.03 -22.76 9.42
C GLU A 189 7.11 -22.13 10.48
N ALA A 190 7.19 -22.57 11.74
CA ALA A 190 6.35 -22.04 12.81
C ALA A 190 6.78 -20.62 13.18
N THR A 191 8.09 -20.38 13.24
CA THR A 191 8.66 -19.05 13.48
C THR A 191 8.35 -18.11 12.31
N GLU A 192 8.48 -18.55 11.05
CA GLU A 192 8.08 -17.75 9.87
C GLU A 192 6.60 -17.37 9.92
N LYS A 193 5.71 -18.34 10.21
CA LYS A 193 4.27 -18.09 10.34
C LYS A 193 3.98 -17.03 11.40
N SER A 194 4.63 -17.14 12.56
CA SER A 194 4.47 -16.17 13.65
C SER A 194 4.95 -14.77 13.26
N TRP A 195 6.04 -14.66 12.50
CA TRP A 195 6.50 -13.38 11.95
C TRP A 195 5.51 -12.78 10.97
N ARG A 196 4.95 -13.59 10.07
CA ARG A 196 3.93 -13.12 9.12
C ARG A 196 2.70 -12.61 9.85
N ALA A 197 2.20 -13.32 10.86
CA ALA A 197 1.07 -12.86 11.66
C ALA A 197 1.36 -11.48 12.32
N LEU A 198 2.55 -11.30 12.91
CA LEU A 198 2.92 -10.02 13.51
C LEU A 198 3.03 -8.89 12.48
N LEU A 199 3.66 -9.16 11.33
CA LEU A 199 3.84 -8.17 10.27
C LEU A 199 2.50 -7.75 9.69
N GLN A 200 1.59 -8.70 9.48
CA GLN A 200 0.22 -8.46 9.01
C GLN A 200 -0.59 -7.63 10.01
N LEU A 201 -0.50 -7.94 11.31
CA LEU A 201 -1.12 -7.13 12.36
C LEU A 201 -0.57 -5.70 12.37
N THR A 202 0.74 -5.56 12.22
CA THR A 202 1.40 -4.25 12.14
C THR A 202 0.91 -3.47 10.92
N ARG A 203 0.86 -4.11 9.74
CA ARG A 203 0.35 -3.51 8.51
C ARG A 203 -1.10 -3.09 8.64
N LYS A 204 -1.99 -3.93 9.20
CA LYS A 204 -3.42 -3.63 9.40
C LYS A 204 -3.60 -2.24 10.05
N HIS A 205 -2.89 -1.99 11.15
CA HIS A 205 -2.98 -0.73 11.87
C HIS A 205 -2.26 0.44 11.18
N LEU A 206 -1.12 0.20 10.52
CA LEU A 206 -0.48 1.24 9.71
C LEU A 206 -1.39 1.70 8.56
N VAL A 207 -2.04 0.76 7.85
CA VAL A 207 -2.97 1.04 6.75
C VAL A 207 -4.21 1.78 7.25
N GLU A 208 -4.72 1.41 8.44
CA GLU A 208 -5.80 2.14 9.09
C GLU A 208 -5.41 3.60 9.36
N GLY A 209 -4.22 3.83 9.92
CA GLY A 209 -3.65 5.16 10.13
C GLY A 209 -3.51 5.99 8.84
N ILE A 210 -2.98 5.38 7.78
CA ILE A 210 -2.90 6.01 6.45
C ILE A 210 -4.29 6.39 5.95
N SER A 211 -5.28 5.51 6.12
CA SER A 211 -6.65 5.72 5.64
C SER A 211 -7.36 6.83 6.41
N ILE A 212 -7.18 6.88 7.73
CA ILE A 212 -7.68 7.97 8.58
C ILE A 212 -7.07 9.30 8.12
N GLN A 213 -5.74 9.36 7.95
CA GLN A 213 -5.05 10.57 7.54
C GLN A 213 -5.47 11.03 6.14
N ARG A 214 -5.62 10.11 5.19
CA ARG A 214 -6.12 10.41 3.83
C ARG A 214 -7.52 11.03 3.90
N ASN A 215 -8.43 10.43 4.65
CA ASN A 215 -9.80 10.94 4.79
C ASN A 215 -9.83 12.31 5.49
N ALA A 216 -9.01 12.50 6.53
CA ALA A 216 -8.90 13.77 7.23
C ALA A 216 -8.31 14.86 6.31
N TYR A 217 -7.25 14.53 5.57
CA TYR A 217 -6.62 15.42 4.62
C TYR A 217 -7.59 15.84 3.52
N LEU A 218 -8.27 14.89 2.85
CA LEU A 218 -9.26 15.20 1.82
C LEU A 218 -10.38 16.11 2.33
N LYS A 219 -10.88 15.87 3.55
CA LYS A 219 -11.90 16.74 4.17
C LYS A 219 -11.44 18.18 4.41
N GLN A 220 -10.14 18.38 4.64
CA GLN A 220 -9.58 19.69 4.97
C GLN A 220 -8.94 20.40 3.76
N ALA A 221 -8.48 19.63 2.79
CA ALA A 221 -7.75 20.13 1.62
C ALA A 221 -8.68 20.52 0.47
N ILE A 222 -9.90 19.97 0.41
CA ILE A 222 -10.89 20.38 -0.59
C ILE A 222 -11.32 21.82 -0.29
N THR A 223 -11.01 22.72 -1.21
CA THR A 223 -11.47 24.10 -1.18
C THR A 223 -12.98 24.17 -1.42
N PRO A 224 -13.67 25.23 -0.98
CA PRO A 224 -15.10 25.41 -1.27
C PRO A 224 -15.42 25.37 -2.78
N GLN A 225 -14.49 25.84 -3.61
CA GLN A 225 -14.62 25.79 -5.06
C GLN A 225 -14.56 24.34 -5.57
N GLU A 226 -13.49 23.59 -5.23
CA GLU A 226 -13.37 22.18 -5.62
C GLU A 226 -14.55 21.34 -5.12
N HIS A 227 -15.05 21.60 -3.91
CA HIS A 227 -16.24 20.93 -3.40
C HIS A 227 -17.47 21.22 -4.28
N THR A 228 -17.66 22.47 -4.69
CA THR A 228 -18.79 22.86 -5.55
C THR A 228 -18.68 22.17 -6.90
N GLU A 229 -17.49 22.17 -7.50
CA GLU A 229 -17.20 21.49 -8.76
C GLU A 229 -17.47 19.99 -8.66
N ILE A 230 -16.96 19.31 -7.62
CA ILE A 230 -17.18 17.86 -7.39
C ILE A 230 -18.67 17.54 -7.27
N ILE A 231 -19.43 18.34 -6.51
CA ILE A 231 -20.88 18.11 -6.34
C ILE A 231 -21.63 18.32 -7.65
N GLN A 232 -21.29 19.35 -8.42
CA GLN A 232 -21.90 19.59 -9.73
C GLN A 232 -21.62 18.45 -10.71
N GLU A 233 -20.38 17.98 -10.78
CA GLU A 233 -20.05 16.82 -11.61
C GLU A 233 -20.77 15.55 -11.14
N TRP A 234 -20.87 15.34 -9.83
CA TRP A 234 -21.59 14.19 -9.27
C TRP A 234 -23.09 14.23 -9.59
N SER A 235 -23.74 15.40 -9.54
CA SER A 235 -25.14 15.54 -9.95
C SER A 235 -25.37 15.14 -11.41
N ARG A 236 -24.44 15.46 -12.31
CA ARG A 236 -24.52 15.01 -13.72
C ARG A 236 -24.39 13.49 -13.86
N VAL A 237 -23.57 12.87 -13.01
CA VAL A 237 -23.46 11.40 -12.94
C VAL A 237 -24.77 10.78 -12.44
N GLU A 238 -25.43 11.40 -11.47
CA GLU A 238 -26.74 10.96 -10.97
C GLU A 238 -27.84 11.11 -12.05
N GLU A 239 -27.82 12.20 -12.83
CA GLU A 239 -28.73 12.43 -13.96
C GLU A 239 -28.56 11.40 -15.08
N LEU A 240 -27.31 11.01 -15.38
CA LEU A 240 -27.01 9.91 -16.31
C LEU A 240 -27.54 8.57 -15.81
N GLY A 241 -27.69 8.43 -14.49
CA GLY A 241 -28.16 7.23 -13.82
C GLY A 241 -27.02 6.34 -13.36
N MET A 242 -27.04 5.96 -12.08
CA MET A 242 -25.96 5.24 -11.41
C MET A 242 -25.62 3.89 -12.04
N GLU A 243 -26.60 3.17 -12.61
CA GLU A 243 -26.35 1.90 -13.30
C GLU A 243 -25.59 2.09 -14.62
N GLU A 244 -25.95 3.13 -15.39
CA GLU A 244 -25.28 3.44 -16.65
C GLU A 244 -23.88 4.02 -16.41
N ALA A 245 -23.76 4.96 -15.46
CA ALA A 245 -22.48 5.51 -15.05
C ALA A 245 -21.51 4.42 -14.57
N GLY A 246 -21.94 3.51 -13.70
CA GLY A 246 -21.12 2.41 -13.21
C GLY A 246 -20.70 1.46 -14.34
N THR A 247 -21.59 1.19 -15.30
CA THR A 247 -21.29 0.36 -16.48
C THR A 247 -20.19 1.01 -17.32
N ARG A 248 -20.35 2.30 -17.67
CA ARG A 248 -19.38 3.05 -18.48
C ARG A 248 -18.02 3.17 -17.79
N LEU A 249 -18.02 3.44 -16.47
CA LEU A 249 -16.81 3.52 -15.66
C LEU A 249 -16.04 2.19 -15.71
N CYS A 250 -16.70 1.08 -15.40
CA CYS A 250 -16.06 -0.23 -15.40
C CYS A 250 -15.57 -0.63 -16.81
N GLU A 251 -16.37 -0.42 -17.87
CA GLU A 251 -15.96 -0.69 -19.25
C GLU A 251 -14.70 0.09 -19.64
N THR A 252 -14.67 1.38 -19.33
CA THR A 252 -13.55 2.26 -19.61
C THR A 252 -12.31 1.85 -18.83
N ALA A 253 -12.46 1.53 -17.54
CA ALA A 253 -11.37 1.06 -16.70
C ALA A 253 -10.76 -0.26 -17.23
N PHE A 254 -11.58 -1.25 -17.59
CA PHE A 254 -11.09 -2.51 -18.14
C PHE A 254 -10.40 -2.34 -19.49
N LYS A 255 -10.98 -1.53 -20.38
CA LYS A 255 -10.40 -1.24 -21.69
C LYS A 255 -9.04 -0.56 -21.55
N THR A 256 -8.97 0.44 -20.67
CA THR A 256 -7.75 1.23 -20.44
C THR A 256 -6.67 0.37 -19.80
N TYR A 257 -7.01 -0.38 -18.74
CA TYR A 257 -6.10 -1.35 -18.11
C TYR A 257 -5.56 -2.37 -19.13
N SER A 258 -6.42 -2.94 -19.98
CA SER A 258 -6.00 -3.91 -21.01
C SER A 258 -5.09 -3.29 -22.08
N SER A 259 -5.42 -2.06 -22.53
CA SER A 259 -4.62 -1.30 -23.49
C SER A 259 -3.22 -1.07 -22.96
N LEU A 260 -3.14 -0.65 -21.70
CA LEU A 260 -1.88 -0.33 -21.10
C LEU A 260 -1.07 -1.60 -20.81
N LEU A 261 -1.68 -2.69 -20.31
CA LEU A 261 -0.94 -3.97 -20.17
C LEU A 261 -0.27 -4.38 -21.49
N SER A 262 -0.96 -4.17 -22.61
CA SER A 262 -0.46 -4.44 -23.95
C SER A 262 0.67 -3.46 -24.35
N GLN A 263 0.48 -2.16 -24.13
CA GLN A 263 1.48 -1.12 -24.39
C GLN A 263 2.78 -1.38 -23.62
N PHE A 264 2.64 -1.91 -22.43
CA PHE A 264 3.73 -2.08 -21.49
C PHE A 264 4.27 -3.51 -21.41
N ASP A 265 3.79 -4.44 -22.25
CA ASP A 265 4.26 -5.83 -22.31
C ASP A 265 4.19 -6.54 -20.95
N LEU A 266 3.05 -6.38 -20.27
CA LEU A 266 2.82 -6.86 -18.91
C LEU A 266 1.90 -8.08 -18.91
N ALA A 267 2.34 -9.17 -18.29
CA ALA A 267 1.59 -10.40 -18.19
C ALA A 267 0.88 -10.50 -16.83
N LEU A 268 0.00 -9.53 -16.55
CA LEU A 268 -0.86 -9.57 -15.36
C LEU A 268 -2.17 -10.31 -15.66
N PRO A 269 -2.73 -11.03 -14.67
CA PRO A 269 -4.05 -11.62 -14.82
C PRO A 269 -5.07 -10.50 -15.04
N LEU A 270 -5.70 -10.50 -16.21
CA LEU A 270 -6.93 -9.77 -16.40
C LEU A 270 -7.99 -10.49 -15.57
N PRO A 271 -8.72 -9.79 -14.68
CA PRO A 271 -9.96 -10.33 -14.14
C PRO A 271 -10.77 -10.82 -15.32
N ILE A 272 -11.32 -12.04 -15.26
CA ILE A 272 -12.18 -12.57 -16.33
C ILE A 272 -13.20 -11.50 -16.63
N ILE A 273 -13.05 -10.79 -17.76
CA ILE A 273 -13.91 -9.67 -18.12
C ILE A 273 -15.27 -10.31 -18.33
N PRO A 274 -16.19 -10.22 -17.35
CA PRO A 274 -17.52 -10.71 -17.60
C PRO A 274 -18.03 -9.80 -18.70
N THR A 275 -18.60 -10.36 -19.77
CA THR A 275 -19.18 -9.52 -20.82
C THR A 275 -20.06 -8.45 -20.18
N THR A 276 -20.22 -7.28 -20.78
CA THR A 276 -21.01 -6.18 -20.17
C THR A 276 -22.45 -6.60 -19.85
N ASN A 277 -22.91 -7.69 -20.48
CA ASN A 277 -24.18 -8.38 -20.24
C ASN A 277 -24.18 -9.42 -19.10
N SER A 278 -23.03 -9.76 -18.53
CA SER A 278 -22.90 -10.71 -17.44
C SER A 278 -23.48 -10.14 -16.14
N HIS A 279 -24.19 -11.00 -15.40
CA HIS A 279 -24.71 -10.67 -14.09
C HIS A 279 -23.62 -10.20 -13.11
N VAL A 280 -22.43 -10.80 -13.17
CA VAL A 280 -21.30 -10.44 -12.30
C VAL A 280 -20.82 -9.02 -12.58
N PHE A 281 -20.73 -8.64 -13.86
CA PHE A 281 -20.32 -7.27 -14.25
C PHE A 281 -21.36 -6.23 -13.81
N LYS A 282 -22.65 -6.52 -14.02
CA LYS A 282 -23.74 -5.61 -13.59
C LYS A 282 -23.80 -5.45 -12.07
N GLN A 283 -23.49 -6.51 -11.32
CA GLN A 283 -23.44 -6.42 -9.86
C GLN A 283 -22.23 -5.60 -9.39
N PHE A 284 -21.05 -5.83 -9.99
CA PHE A 284 -19.83 -5.09 -9.67
C PHE A 284 -19.93 -3.60 -9.99
N SER A 285 -20.45 -3.25 -11.17
CA SER A 285 -20.70 -1.84 -11.56
C SER A 285 -21.67 -1.15 -10.61
N LYS A 286 -22.76 -1.82 -10.21
CA LYS A 286 -23.69 -1.30 -9.19
C LYS A 286 -23.02 -1.06 -7.83
N MET A 287 -22.13 -1.96 -7.40
CA MET A 287 -21.39 -1.80 -6.14
C MET A 287 -20.41 -0.63 -6.21
N THR A 288 -19.78 -0.40 -7.35
CA THR A 288 -18.80 0.69 -7.55
C THR A 288 -19.43 2.07 -7.38
N MET A 289 -20.70 2.21 -7.78
CA MET A 289 -21.45 3.47 -7.67
C MET A 289 -22.22 3.59 -6.35
N LYS A 290 -22.09 2.63 -5.43
CA LYS A 290 -22.85 2.64 -4.19
C LYS A 290 -22.22 3.62 -3.20
N VAL A 291 -22.91 4.72 -2.96
CA VAL A 291 -22.62 5.71 -1.90
C VAL A 291 -23.03 5.16 -0.54
#